data_AF-A0A1V4RXV5-F1
#
_entry.id   AF-A0A1V4RXV5-F1
#
_cell.length_a   1.000
_cell.length_b   1.000
_cell.length_c   1.000
_cell.angle_alpha   90.00
_cell.angle_beta   90.00
_cell.angle_gamma   90.00
#
_symmetry.space_group_name_H-M   'P 1'
#
loop_
_entity.id
_entity.type
_entity.pdbx_description
1 polymer ?
#
loop_
_entity_poly.entity_id
_entity_poly.type
_entity_poly.pdbx_seq_one_letter_code
_entity_poly.pdbx_strand_id
1 'polypeptide(L)'
;MNKSDKIALIFPPFGLSQGNLESASFLFGPLGVCLPWYMDGPTGQGGNINSSTGSILRPPEELKPPEDFPKLVREYLAWMEEHADRSALSFLSALTGRNEPEDTRWQIQKILREGSAPETSESIKNDRLKWHLILHLAVRLEQERREAENTLRESANQGSPLKDALGEEAESPDIMKDISPSLIQPVAERGLLMHICEAWLGLFGKLLQKETTLVTFHGEIYSFVNSLFEETV
;
A
#
# COMPACT_ATOMS: atom_id res chain seq x y z
N MET A 1 -33.74 -11.48 -12.09
CA MET A 1 -33.16 -10.13 -12.05
C MET A 1 -31.71 -10.24 -12.48
N ASN A 2 -31.36 -9.64 -13.61
CA ASN A 2 -30.04 -9.78 -14.21
C ASN A 2 -28.97 -9.16 -13.32
N LYS A 3 -27.88 -9.91 -13.11
CA LYS A 3 -26.65 -9.51 -12.46
C LYS A 3 -25.94 -8.52 -13.40
N SER A 4 -26.51 -7.33 -13.57
CA SER A 4 -25.90 -6.25 -14.35
C SER A 4 -24.52 -5.94 -13.76
N ASP A 5 -23.47 -6.16 -14.54
CA ASP A 5 -22.10 -5.59 -14.53
C ASP A 5 -21.64 -4.80 -13.28
N LYS A 6 -21.88 -5.30 -12.07
CA LYS A 6 -21.35 -4.71 -10.84
C LYS A 6 -19.97 -5.29 -10.59
N ILE A 7 -18.96 -4.51 -10.96
CA ILE A 7 -17.56 -4.82 -10.69
C ILE A 7 -17.25 -4.39 -9.25
N ALA A 8 -16.75 -5.32 -8.43
CA ALA A 8 -16.24 -4.99 -7.11
C ALA A 8 -14.82 -4.41 -7.24
N LEU A 9 -14.51 -3.35 -6.50
CA LEU A 9 -13.22 -2.66 -6.61
C LEU A 9 -12.31 -3.02 -5.44
N ILE A 10 -11.04 -3.29 -5.74
CA ILE A 10 -10.03 -3.53 -4.71
C ILE A 10 -9.54 -2.21 -4.13
N PHE A 11 -9.56 -2.12 -2.81
CA PHE A 11 -9.31 -0.94 -2.01
C PHE A 11 -8.45 -1.26 -0.79
N PRO A 12 -7.35 -0.54 -0.57
CA PRO A 12 -6.36 -0.11 -1.57
C PRO A 12 -5.73 -1.31 -2.27
N PRO A 13 -4.78 -1.13 -3.21
CA PRO A 13 -4.14 -2.23 -3.94
C PRO A 13 -3.13 -3.03 -3.09
N PHE A 14 -3.52 -3.44 -1.89
CA PHE A 14 -2.70 -4.23 -0.98
C PHE A 14 -3.02 -5.71 -1.09
N GLY A 15 -1.99 -6.54 -0.90
CA GLY A 15 -2.12 -7.99 -0.87
C GLY A 15 -2.62 -8.63 -2.17
N LEU A 16 -2.32 -8.00 -3.30
CA LEU A 16 -2.66 -8.51 -4.62
C LEU A 16 -1.78 -9.72 -4.97
N SER A 17 -2.24 -10.92 -4.62
CA SER A 17 -1.68 -12.18 -5.10
C SER A 17 -2.70 -12.88 -5.99
N GLN A 18 -2.25 -13.75 -6.90
CA GLN A 18 -3.16 -14.47 -7.78
C GLN A 18 -4.22 -15.26 -6.99
N GLY A 19 -3.82 -15.97 -5.93
CA GLY A 19 -4.74 -16.74 -5.09
C GLY A 19 -5.77 -15.87 -4.34
N ASN A 20 -5.38 -14.68 -3.87
CA ASN A 20 -6.31 -13.74 -3.23
C ASN A 20 -7.32 -13.20 -4.24
N LEU A 21 -6.87 -12.87 -5.46
CA LEU A 21 -7.73 -12.34 -6.52
C LEU A 21 -8.72 -13.38 -7.03
N GLU A 22 -8.31 -14.64 -7.18
CA GLU A 22 -9.19 -15.75 -7.55
C GLU A 22 -10.25 -16.02 -6.47
N SER A 23 -9.83 -15.99 -5.20
CA SER A 23 -10.76 -16.17 -4.06
C SER A 23 -11.79 -15.04 -4.00
N ALA A 24 -11.36 -13.79 -4.17
CA ALA A 24 -12.25 -12.65 -4.18
C ALA A 24 -13.17 -12.65 -5.43
N SER A 25 -12.68 -13.05 -6.59
CA SER A 25 -13.49 -13.07 -7.81
C SER A 25 -14.57 -14.13 -7.77
N PHE A 26 -14.30 -15.26 -7.10
CA PHE A 26 -15.31 -16.28 -6.82
C PHE A 26 -16.47 -15.74 -5.97
N LEU A 27 -16.17 -14.91 -4.96
CA LEU A 27 -17.16 -14.37 -4.03
C LEU A 27 -17.94 -13.18 -4.62
N PHE A 28 -17.24 -12.26 -5.27
CA PHE A 28 -17.78 -10.96 -5.68
C PHE A 28 -18.03 -10.85 -7.19
N GLY A 29 -17.60 -11.84 -8.00
CA GLY A 29 -17.60 -11.76 -9.45
C GLY A 29 -16.36 -11.03 -9.99
N PRO A 30 -16.40 -10.51 -11.23
CA PRO A 30 -15.27 -9.80 -11.83
C PRO A 30 -14.78 -8.64 -10.96
N LEU A 31 -13.47 -8.54 -10.77
CA LEU A 31 -12.84 -7.53 -9.92
C LEU A 31 -12.21 -6.39 -10.73
N GLY A 32 -12.33 -5.16 -10.22
CA GLY A 32 -11.60 -4.00 -10.67
C GLY A 32 -10.42 -3.72 -9.74
N VAL A 33 -9.20 -3.93 -10.21
CA VAL A 33 -8.00 -3.68 -9.40
C VAL A 33 -7.51 -2.26 -9.66
N CYS A 34 -7.77 -1.37 -8.71
CA CYS A 34 -7.42 0.05 -8.79
C CYS A 34 -5.92 0.26 -8.53
N LEU A 35 -5.14 0.46 -9.59
CA LEU A 35 -3.70 0.67 -9.52
C LEU A 35 -3.29 2.07 -9.97
N PRO A 36 -2.53 2.83 -9.15
CA PRO A 36 -1.96 4.11 -9.55
C PRO A 36 -1.21 4.02 -10.87
N TRP A 37 -1.09 5.13 -11.59
CA TRP A 37 -0.28 5.15 -12.82
C TRP A 37 1.17 4.78 -12.51
N TYR A 38 1.81 4.12 -13.47
CA TYR A 38 3.19 3.61 -13.36
C TYR A 38 3.42 2.56 -12.26
N MET A 39 2.38 2.05 -11.62
CA MET A 39 2.47 0.89 -10.73
C MET A 39 2.23 -0.40 -11.50
N ASP A 40 3.11 -1.38 -11.29
CA ASP A 40 2.99 -2.70 -11.88
C ASP A 40 1.82 -3.50 -11.26
N GLY A 41 1.28 -4.42 -12.05
CA GLY A 41 0.23 -5.33 -11.59
C GLY A 41 0.77 -6.42 -10.68
N PRO A 42 -0.11 -7.17 -10.01
CA PRO A 42 0.25 -8.30 -9.14
C PRO A 42 1.03 -9.42 -9.83
N THR A 43 1.02 -9.46 -11.16
CA THR A 43 1.76 -10.43 -11.98
C THR A 43 3.00 -9.82 -12.66
N GLY A 44 3.45 -8.64 -12.22
CA GLY A 44 4.67 -7.96 -12.70
C GLY A 44 4.44 -6.99 -13.87
N GLN A 45 5.53 -6.57 -14.53
CA GLN A 45 5.51 -5.65 -15.67
C GLN A 45 4.68 -6.22 -16.82
N GLY A 46 3.53 -5.60 -17.08
CA GLY A 46 2.58 -6.04 -18.11
C GLY A 46 1.63 -7.15 -17.68
N GLY A 47 1.61 -7.48 -16.38
CA GLY A 47 0.77 -8.49 -15.78
C GLY A 47 -0.72 -8.22 -15.95
N ASN A 48 -1.29 -8.73 -17.04
CA ASN A 48 -2.72 -8.69 -17.26
C ASN A 48 -3.38 -9.64 -16.25
N ILE A 49 -4.35 -9.12 -15.50
CA ILE A 49 -5.21 -10.00 -14.69
C ILE A 49 -5.97 -10.87 -15.70
N ASN A 50 -6.05 -12.17 -15.44
CA ASN A 50 -6.85 -13.07 -16.27
C ASN A 50 -8.24 -12.42 -16.47
N SER A 51 -8.71 -12.29 -17.71
CA SER A 51 -9.95 -11.56 -18.00
C SER A 51 -11.18 -12.15 -17.29
N SER A 52 -11.10 -13.40 -16.84
CA SER A 52 -12.09 -14.06 -15.99
C SER A 52 -12.08 -13.61 -14.54
N THR A 53 -10.93 -13.17 -14.02
CA THR A 53 -10.74 -12.73 -12.63
C THR A 53 -11.01 -11.23 -12.48
N GLY A 54 -10.67 -10.43 -13.49
CA GLY A 54 -10.88 -8.98 -13.41
C GLY A 54 -10.08 -8.16 -14.40
N SER A 55 -10.06 -6.85 -14.18
CA SER A 55 -9.34 -5.86 -14.99
C SER A 55 -8.61 -4.85 -14.11
N ILE A 56 -7.47 -4.36 -14.59
CA ILE A 56 -6.76 -3.24 -13.95
C ILE A 56 -7.49 -1.94 -14.32
N LEU A 57 -7.85 -1.16 -13.30
CA LEU A 57 -8.43 0.16 -13.46
C LEU A 57 -7.40 1.21 -13.06
N ARG A 58 -7.09 2.13 -13.99
CA ARG A 58 -6.20 3.26 -13.74
C ARG A 58 -7.01 4.50 -13.36
N PRO A 59 -6.41 5.46 -12.65
CA PRO A 59 -7.01 6.77 -12.46
C PRO A 59 -7.31 7.43 -13.82
N PRO A 60 -8.30 8.32 -13.91
CA PRO A 60 -8.54 9.13 -15.11
C PRO A 60 -7.26 9.79 -15.64
N GLU A 61 -7.18 10.01 -16.95
CA GLU A 61 -6.00 10.60 -17.61
C GLU A 61 -5.66 12.00 -17.08
N GLU A 62 -6.65 12.80 -16.65
CA GLU A 62 -6.39 14.09 -15.99
C GLU A 62 -5.55 13.93 -14.70
N LEU A 63 -5.69 12.78 -14.04
CA LEU A 63 -4.98 12.41 -12.83
C LEU A 63 -3.70 11.61 -13.12
N LYS A 64 -3.27 11.49 -14.38
CA LYS A 64 -1.99 10.88 -14.71
C LYS A 64 -0.82 11.79 -14.32
N PRO A 65 0.16 11.29 -13.55
CA PRO A 65 1.32 12.08 -13.21
C PRO A 65 2.25 12.21 -14.44
N PRO A 66 3.20 13.17 -14.42
CA PRO A 66 4.19 13.34 -15.48
C PRO A 66 5.02 12.07 -15.77
N GLU A 67 5.63 11.98 -16.96
CA GLU A 67 6.39 10.80 -17.39
C GLU A 67 7.65 10.51 -16.57
N ASP A 68 8.21 11.54 -15.92
CA ASP A 68 9.35 11.45 -15.01
C ASP A 68 8.96 11.04 -13.59
N PHE A 69 7.67 10.88 -13.29
CA PHE A 69 7.19 10.41 -11.99
C PHE A 69 7.85 9.10 -11.52
N PRO A 70 8.02 8.06 -12.36
CA PRO A 70 8.71 6.83 -11.94
C PRO A 70 10.17 7.07 -11.53
N LYS A 71 10.84 8.04 -12.16
CA LYS A 71 12.19 8.45 -11.78
C LYS A 71 12.17 9.12 -10.41
N LEU A 72 11.21 10.00 -10.15
CA LEU A 72 11.01 10.62 -8.84
C LEU A 72 10.77 9.58 -7.75
N VAL A 73 9.90 8.60 -7.98
CA VAL A 73 9.64 7.50 -7.03
C VAL A 73 10.94 6.72 -6.75
N ARG A 74 11.74 6.42 -7.79
CA ARG A 74 13.03 5.72 -7.62
C ARG A 74 14.06 6.54 -6.87
N GLU A 75 14.25 7.80 -7.22
CA GLU A 75 15.19 8.69 -6.52
C GLU A 75 14.81 8.82 -5.05
N TYR A 76 13.51 8.88 -4.78
CA TYR A 76 12.99 8.91 -3.43
C TYR A 76 13.22 7.59 -2.66
N LEU A 77 12.92 6.43 -3.28
CA LEU A 77 13.21 5.12 -2.69
C LEU A 77 14.70 4.95 -2.38
N ALA A 78 15.57 5.38 -3.30
CA ALA A 78 17.02 5.33 -3.09
C ALA A 78 17.47 6.24 -1.93
N TRP A 79 16.91 7.45 -1.82
CA TRP A 79 17.19 8.34 -0.69
C TRP A 79 16.79 7.71 0.65
N MET A 80 15.66 6.98 0.71
CA MET A 80 15.28 6.27 1.94
C MET A 80 16.26 5.14 2.30
N GLU A 81 16.74 4.38 1.32
CA GLU A 81 17.71 3.32 1.57
C GLU A 81 19.04 3.86 2.14
N GLU A 82 19.45 5.06 1.70
CA GLU A 82 20.64 5.76 2.21
C GLU A 82 20.43 6.34 3.63
N HIS A 83 19.18 6.61 4.01
CA HIS A 83 18.77 7.14 5.30
C HIS A 83 17.95 6.12 6.08
N ALA A 84 18.56 4.97 6.39
CA ALA A 84 17.90 3.84 7.07
C ALA A 84 17.30 4.16 8.46
N ASP A 85 17.66 5.29 9.06
CA ASP A 85 17.02 5.84 10.26
C ASP A 85 15.64 6.47 9.99
N ARG A 86 15.30 6.71 8.72
CA ARG A 86 14.08 7.36 8.24
C ARG A 86 13.26 6.39 7.39
N SER A 87 12.34 5.67 8.04
CA SER A 87 11.42 4.74 7.37
C SER A 87 10.46 5.45 6.39
N ALA A 88 9.88 4.73 5.44
CA ALA A 88 8.83 5.31 4.57
C ALA A 88 7.60 5.78 5.36
N LEU A 89 7.40 5.28 6.59
CA LEU A 89 6.41 5.80 7.53
C LEU A 89 6.75 7.23 7.99
N SER A 90 8.01 7.52 8.31
CA SER A 90 8.49 8.86 8.68
C SER A 90 8.18 9.88 7.59
N PHE A 91 8.38 9.51 6.33
CA PHE A 91 8.03 10.37 5.21
C PHE A 91 6.54 10.51 4.98
N LEU A 92 5.76 9.42 5.07
CA LEU A 92 4.30 9.54 4.98
C LEU A 92 3.79 10.44 6.12
N SER A 93 4.36 10.35 7.32
CA SER A 93 4.09 11.29 8.41
C SER A 93 4.48 12.74 8.06
N ALA A 94 5.61 12.96 7.39
CA ALA A 94 6.03 14.29 6.93
C ALA A 94 5.12 14.87 5.82
N LEU A 95 4.73 14.07 4.81
CA LEU A 95 3.78 14.43 3.75
C LEU A 95 2.39 14.78 4.27
N THR A 96 2.04 14.20 5.41
CA THR A 96 0.76 14.35 6.08
C THR A 96 0.80 15.41 7.17
N GLY A 97 1.94 16.08 7.34
CA GLY A 97 2.09 17.23 8.24
C GLY A 97 2.20 16.85 9.72
N ARG A 98 2.49 15.59 10.07
CA ARG A 98 2.71 15.15 11.45
C ARG A 98 4.21 15.10 11.81
N ASN A 99 4.49 15.40 13.08
CA ASN A 99 5.76 15.38 13.83
C ASN A 99 7.04 14.88 13.11
N GLU A 100 7.63 15.68 12.22
CA GLU A 100 8.95 15.40 11.62
C GLU A 100 9.78 16.69 11.58
N PRO A 101 11.13 16.61 11.55
CA PRO A 101 12.01 17.75 11.43
C PRO A 101 11.68 18.59 10.20
N GLU A 102 11.79 19.91 10.33
CA GLU A 102 11.56 20.86 9.23
C GLU A 102 12.39 20.52 7.97
N ASP A 103 13.60 20.01 8.17
CA ASP A 103 14.51 19.61 7.09
C ASP A 103 13.93 18.49 6.22
N THR A 104 13.30 17.47 6.84
CA THR A 104 12.63 16.38 6.11
C THR A 104 11.48 16.97 5.28
N ARG A 105 10.63 17.80 5.88
CA ARG A 105 9.50 18.42 5.16
C ARG A 105 9.97 19.29 4.00
N TRP A 106 11.05 20.05 4.18
CA TRP A 106 11.59 20.93 3.15
C TRP A 106 12.18 20.15 1.96
N GLN A 107 12.88 19.06 2.23
CA GLN A 107 13.43 18.17 1.19
C GLN A 107 12.32 17.50 0.37
N ILE A 108 11.24 17.07 1.04
CA ILE A 108 10.08 16.48 0.37
C ILE A 108 9.38 17.51 -0.52
N GLN A 109 9.15 18.72 0.02
CA GLN A 109 8.56 19.80 -0.76
C GLN A 109 9.45 20.21 -1.94
N LYS A 110 10.78 20.14 -1.79
CA LYS A 110 11.72 20.40 -2.87
C LYS A 110 11.60 19.36 -3.98
N ILE A 111 11.61 18.07 -3.64
CA ILE A 111 11.45 16.97 -4.61
C ILE A 111 10.10 17.08 -5.35
N LEU A 112 9.02 17.41 -4.63
CA LEU A 112 7.71 17.61 -5.24
C LEU A 112 7.68 18.83 -6.18
N ARG A 113 8.34 19.93 -5.80
CA ARG A 113 8.42 21.15 -6.62
C ARG A 113 9.28 20.94 -7.87
N GLU A 114 10.39 20.21 -7.76
CA GLU A 114 11.30 19.92 -8.87
C GLU A 114 10.66 19.00 -9.93
N GLY A 115 9.77 18.09 -9.51
CA GLY A 115 8.98 17.22 -10.39
C GLY A 115 7.68 17.82 -10.92
N SER A 116 7.32 19.05 -10.54
CA SER A 116 6.10 19.74 -10.99
C SER A 116 6.45 20.92 -11.90
N ALA A 117 6.03 20.85 -13.18
CA ALA A 117 6.21 21.95 -14.12
C ALA A 117 5.46 23.22 -13.66
N PRO A 118 6.02 24.43 -13.87
CA PRO A 118 5.39 25.66 -13.46
C PRO A 118 4.30 25.99 -14.47
N GLU A 119 3.03 25.77 -14.12
CA GLU A 119 1.92 26.66 -14.45
C GLU A 119 0.56 26.06 -14.08
N THR A 120 -0.26 26.89 -13.44
CA THR A 120 -1.73 26.84 -13.22
C THR A 120 -2.36 25.64 -12.48
N SER A 121 -2.92 25.98 -11.30
CA SER A 121 -3.53 25.14 -10.24
C SER A 121 -2.57 24.24 -9.46
N GLU A 122 -1.56 24.85 -8.82
CA GLU A 122 -0.57 24.17 -7.99
C GLU A 122 -1.18 23.22 -6.94
N SER A 123 -2.33 23.52 -6.34
CA SER A 123 -2.90 22.65 -5.29
C SER A 123 -3.37 21.30 -5.84
N ILE A 124 -4.17 21.27 -6.91
CA ILE A 124 -4.71 20.02 -7.48
C ILE A 124 -3.60 19.17 -8.11
N LYS A 125 -2.61 19.82 -8.75
CA LYS A 125 -1.43 19.13 -9.30
C LYS A 125 -0.57 18.53 -8.19
N ASN A 126 -0.37 19.25 -7.09
CA ASN A 126 0.35 18.75 -5.92
C ASN A 126 -0.41 17.62 -5.23
N ASP A 127 -1.73 17.72 -5.10
CA ASP A 127 -2.56 16.67 -4.50
C ASP A 127 -2.53 15.38 -5.32
N ARG A 128 -2.61 15.47 -6.65
CA ARG A 128 -2.45 14.33 -7.56
C ARG A 128 -1.12 13.63 -7.36
N LEU A 129 0.00 14.37 -7.43
CA LEU A 129 1.33 13.81 -7.25
C LEU A 129 1.48 13.17 -5.86
N LYS A 130 0.99 13.86 -4.84
CA LYS A 130 0.95 13.37 -3.45
C LYS A 130 0.16 12.07 -3.34
N TRP A 131 -1.02 11.97 -3.94
CA TRP A 131 -1.85 10.76 -3.88
C TRP A 131 -1.17 9.57 -4.56
N HIS A 132 -0.57 9.75 -5.75
CA HIS A 132 0.21 8.69 -6.37
C HIS A 132 1.37 8.27 -5.48
N LEU A 133 2.14 9.22 -4.96
CA LEU A 133 3.31 8.93 -4.12
C LEU A 133 2.92 8.18 -2.84
N ILE A 134 1.86 8.60 -2.15
CA ILE A 134 1.35 7.92 -0.95
C ILE A 134 1.04 6.45 -1.26
N LEU A 135 0.32 6.17 -2.34
CA LEU A 135 -0.07 4.80 -2.66
C LEU A 135 1.11 3.95 -3.15
N HIS A 136 2.04 4.52 -3.92
CA HIS A 136 3.27 3.84 -4.32
C HIS A 136 4.09 3.40 -3.11
N LEU A 137 4.25 4.30 -2.13
CA LEU A 137 4.99 4.00 -0.90
C LEU A 137 4.24 3.04 0.02
N ALA A 138 2.92 3.18 0.15
CA ALA A 138 2.14 2.28 0.98
C ALA A 138 2.17 0.84 0.44
N VAL A 139 2.12 0.65 -0.89
CA VAL A 139 2.29 -0.68 -1.50
C VAL A 139 3.70 -1.23 -1.24
N ARG A 140 4.73 -0.39 -1.34
CA ARG A 140 6.11 -0.80 -1.06
C ARG A 140 6.29 -1.22 0.41
N LEU A 141 5.79 -0.44 1.35
CA LEU A 141 5.83 -0.75 2.78
C LEU A 141 5.12 -2.08 3.08
N GLU A 142 3.95 -2.30 2.49
CA GLU A 142 3.22 -3.55 2.67
C GLU A 142 4.00 -4.74 2.09
N GLN A 143 4.68 -4.56 0.97
CA GLN A 143 5.53 -5.59 0.37
C GLN A 143 6.74 -5.92 1.26
N GLU A 144 7.44 -4.90 1.77
CA GLU A 144 8.57 -5.07 2.71
C GLU A 144 8.11 -5.75 4.00
N ARG A 145 6.95 -5.36 4.54
CA ARG A 145 6.33 -6.01 5.71
C ARG A 145 6.09 -7.49 5.45
N ARG A 146 5.51 -7.83 4.30
CA ARG A 146 5.24 -9.22 3.90
C ARG A 146 6.51 -10.03 3.68
N GLU A 147 7.55 -9.43 3.10
CA GLU A 147 8.85 -10.07 2.92
C GLU A 147 9.52 -10.35 4.28
N ALA A 148 9.46 -9.40 5.22
CA ALA A 148 9.93 -9.59 6.59
C ALA A 148 9.14 -10.71 7.31
N GLU A 149 7.81 -10.73 7.20
CA GLU A 149 7.00 -11.81 7.75
C GLU A 149 7.33 -13.18 7.15
N ASN A 150 7.56 -13.25 5.84
CA ASN A 150 7.93 -14.50 5.17
C ASN A 150 9.28 -15.01 5.65
N THR A 151 10.29 -14.14 5.74
CA THR A 151 11.63 -14.52 6.26
C THR A 151 11.57 -14.97 7.73
N LEU A 152 10.73 -14.35 8.55
CA LEU A 152 10.48 -14.80 9.93
C LEU A 152 9.77 -16.16 9.98
N ARG A 153 8.78 -16.39 9.12
CA ARG A 153 8.12 -17.70 9.02
C ARG A 153 9.07 -18.79 8.54
N GLU A 154 9.92 -18.48 7.56
CA GLU A 154 10.93 -19.40 7.06
C GLU A 154 11.95 -19.76 8.14
N SER A 155 12.47 -18.77 8.87
CA SER A 155 13.38 -19.00 9.99
C SER A 155 12.73 -19.74 11.16
N ALA A 156 11.46 -19.47 11.48
CA ALA A 156 10.71 -20.25 12.47
C ALA A 156 10.50 -21.71 12.03
N ASN A 157 10.31 -21.96 10.73
CA ASN A 157 10.15 -23.30 10.17
C ASN A 157 11.47 -24.08 10.06
N GLN A 158 12.62 -23.39 10.06
CA GLN A 158 13.96 -24.01 10.02
C GLN A 158 14.41 -24.58 11.38
N GLY A 159 13.60 -24.40 12.44
CA GLY A 159 13.92 -24.85 13.79
C GLY A 159 14.92 -23.92 14.49
N SER A 160 14.97 -23.98 15.82
CA SER A 160 15.84 -23.11 16.62
C SER A 160 17.33 -23.36 16.28
N PRO A 161 18.08 -22.37 15.79
CA PRO A 161 19.52 -22.51 15.51
C PRO A 161 20.35 -22.80 16.77
N LEU A 162 19.75 -22.67 17.97
CA LEU A 162 20.37 -23.04 19.24
C LEU A 162 20.27 -24.53 19.57
N LYS A 163 19.40 -25.28 18.87
CA LYS A 163 19.21 -26.72 19.12
C LYS A 163 20.44 -27.53 18.74
N ASP A 164 21.16 -27.13 17.70
CA ASP A 164 22.43 -27.73 17.29
C ASP A 164 23.61 -27.32 18.19
N ALA A 165 23.50 -26.18 18.90
CA ALA A 165 24.55 -25.66 19.77
C ALA A 165 24.45 -26.12 21.23
N LEU A 166 23.26 -26.49 21.72
CA LEU A 166 23.00 -26.81 23.12
C LEU A 166 22.96 -28.32 23.44
N GLY A 167 23.02 -29.20 22.43
CA GLY A 167 22.89 -30.64 22.62
C GLY A 167 21.46 -31.07 22.99
N GLU A 168 21.10 -32.31 22.67
CA GLU A 168 19.71 -32.82 22.67
C GLU A 168 18.97 -32.82 24.02
N GLU A 169 19.58 -32.35 25.13
CA GLU A 169 18.98 -32.44 26.48
C GLU A 169 18.46 -31.11 27.05
N ALA A 170 18.54 -29.99 26.33
CA ALA A 170 17.89 -28.75 26.76
C ALA A 170 16.57 -28.52 26.00
N GLU A 171 15.44 -28.54 26.72
CA GLU A 171 14.23 -27.85 26.28
C GLU A 171 14.56 -26.36 26.17
N SER A 172 15.09 -25.96 25.02
CA SER A 172 15.34 -24.55 24.74
C SER A 172 13.98 -23.86 24.57
N PRO A 173 13.72 -22.76 25.30
CA PRO A 173 12.54 -21.94 25.03
C PRO A 173 12.63 -21.48 23.57
N ASP A 174 11.57 -21.72 22.81
CA ASP A 174 11.52 -21.45 21.39
C ASP A 174 11.28 -19.95 21.17
N ILE A 175 12.35 -19.16 21.38
CA ILE A 175 12.34 -17.69 21.28
C ILE A 175 11.75 -17.23 19.93
N MET A 176 11.89 -18.04 18.87
CA MET A 176 11.34 -17.78 17.54
C MET A 176 9.81 -17.96 17.45
N LYS A 177 9.20 -18.79 18.32
CA LYS A 177 7.74 -18.86 18.48
C LYS A 177 7.17 -17.73 19.34
N ASP A 178 7.98 -17.16 20.23
CA ASP A 178 7.57 -16.04 21.09
C ASP A 178 7.62 -14.69 20.36
N ILE A 179 8.38 -14.58 19.26
CA ILE A 179 8.30 -13.44 18.33
C ILE A 179 7.02 -13.63 17.49
N SER A 180 5.88 -13.24 18.07
CA SER A 180 4.66 -13.14 17.28
C SER A 180 4.90 -12.19 16.11
N PRO A 181 4.55 -12.57 14.86
CA PRO A 181 4.64 -11.66 13.71
C PRO A 181 3.86 -10.35 13.93
N SER A 182 2.89 -10.36 14.84
CA SER A 182 2.12 -9.20 15.28
C SER A 182 2.92 -8.15 16.07
N LEU A 183 4.13 -8.46 16.56
CA LEU A 183 5.02 -7.47 17.20
C LEU A 183 5.73 -6.58 16.17
N ILE A 184 5.64 -6.92 14.88
CA ILE A 184 6.13 -6.11 13.75
C ILE A 184 4.93 -5.45 13.07
N GLN A 185 3.95 -5.03 13.86
CA GLN A 185 3.01 -4.02 13.41
C GLN A 185 3.67 -2.68 13.74
N PRO A 186 4.11 -1.88 12.75
CA PRO A 186 3.82 -0.48 12.93
C PRO A 186 2.30 -0.46 12.99
N VAL A 187 1.73 -0.24 14.19
CA VAL A 187 0.34 0.21 14.30
C VAL A 187 0.20 1.25 13.22
N ALA A 188 -0.50 0.92 12.12
CA ALA A 188 -0.60 1.86 11.03
C ALA A 188 -1.30 3.06 11.65
N GLU A 189 -0.54 4.13 11.89
CA GLU A 189 -1.04 5.24 12.67
C GLU A 189 -2.36 5.64 12.02
N ARG A 190 -3.43 5.81 12.80
CA ARG A 190 -4.77 6.08 12.24
C ARG A 190 -4.76 7.20 11.19
N GLY A 191 -3.83 8.15 11.35
CA GLY A 191 -3.53 9.18 10.34
C GLY A 191 -3.01 8.61 9.01
N LEU A 192 -2.05 7.70 9.00
CA LEU A 192 -1.56 7.05 7.78
C LEU A 192 -2.68 6.33 7.02
N LEU A 193 -3.49 5.53 7.73
CA LEU A 193 -4.63 4.82 7.12
C LEU A 193 -5.61 5.81 6.47
N MET A 194 -5.90 6.91 7.15
CA MET A 194 -6.74 7.99 6.61
C MET A 194 -6.17 8.55 5.30
N HIS A 195 -4.87 8.86 5.25
CA HIS A 195 -4.25 9.42 4.04
C HIS A 195 -4.14 8.42 2.90
N ILE A 196 -3.96 7.12 3.18
CA ILE A 196 -4.04 6.07 2.17
C ILE A 196 -5.46 6.02 1.58
N CYS A 197 -6.49 6.08 2.43
CA CYS A 197 -7.88 6.11 1.98
C CYS A 197 -8.20 7.36 1.17
N GLU A 198 -7.76 8.55 1.64
CA GLU A 198 -7.91 9.82 0.93
C GLU A 198 -7.20 9.81 -0.41
N ALA A 199 -5.96 9.31 -0.48
CA ALA A 199 -5.20 9.21 -1.72
C ALA A 199 -5.88 8.29 -2.72
N TRP A 200 -6.38 7.14 -2.25
CA TRP A 200 -7.13 6.23 -3.10
C TRP A 200 -8.43 6.87 -3.60
N LEU A 201 -9.21 7.51 -2.73
CA LEU A 201 -10.43 8.21 -3.12
C LEU A 201 -10.16 9.39 -4.06
N GLY A 202 -9.06 10.11 -3.87
CA GLY A 202 -8.65 11.19 -4.75
C GLY A 202 -8.35 10.72 -6.17
N LEU A 203 -7.73 9.53 -6.31
CA LEU A 203 -7.41 8.96 -7.62
C LEU A 203 -8.56 8.19 -8.28
N PHE A 204 -9.33 7.45 -7.50
CA PHE A 204 -10.31 6.48 -8.01
C PHE A 204 -11.75 6.83 -7.68
N GLY A 205 -12.01 7.91 -6.92
CA GLY A 205 -13.35 8.29 -6.49
C GLY A 205 -14.33 8.52 -7.63
N LYS A 206 -13.85 8.97 -8.79
CA LYS A 206 -14.67 9.11 -10.02
C LYS A 206 -15.16 7.77 -10.59
N LEU A 207 -14.52 6.65 -10.22
CA LEU A 207 -14.94 5.30 -10.61
C LEU A 207 -16.01 4.72 -9.68
N LEU A 208 -16.25 5.35 -8.53
CA LEU A 208 -17.26 4.90 -7.57
C LEU A 208 -18.67 5.26 -8.06
N GLN A 209 -19.53 4.25 -8.09
CA GLN A 209 -20.96 4.39 -8.28
C GLN A 209 -21.68 4.15 -6.94
N LYS A 210 -22.95 4.56 -6.86
CA LYS A 210 -23.76 4.47 -5.62
C LYS A 210 -23.84 3.06 -5.01
N GLU A 211 -23.62 2.01 -5.82
CA GLU A 211 -23.72 0.61 -5.41
C GLU A 211 -22.40 -0.17 -5.62
N THR A 212 -21.26 0.53 -5.64
CA THR A 212 -19.93 -0.10 -5.79
C THR A 212 -19.53 -0.83 -4.50
N THR A 213 -19.22 -2.12 -4.62
CA THR A 213 -18.62 -2.90 -3.53
C THR A 213 -17.12 -2.66 -3.48
N LEU A 214 -16.60 -2.26 -2.31
CA LEU A 214 -15.16 -2.18 -2.05
C LEU A 214 -14.69 -3.44 -1.33
N VAL A 215 -13.57 -3.99 -1.78
CA VAL A 215 -12.96 -5.21 -1.24
C VAL A 215 -11.54 -4.89 -0.77
N THR A 216 -11.21 -5.26 0.46
CA THR A 216 -9.86 -5.12 1.01
C THR A 216 -9.37 -6.45 1.57
N PHE A 217 -8.08 -6.74 1.38
CA PHE A 217 -7.40 -7.88 2.03
C PHE A 217 -6.69 -7.47 3.33
N HIS A 218 -6.78 -6.20 3.72
CA HIS A 218 -6.07 -5.67 4.87
C HIS A 218 -7.03 -5.41 6.04
N GLY A 219 -6.93 -6.21 7.10
CA GLY A 219 -7.85 -6.17 8.24
C GLY A 219 -7.90 -4.81 8.96
N GLU A 220 -6.76 -4.11 9.06
CA GLU A 220 -6.72 -2.78 9.69
C GLU A 220 -7.47 -1.72 8.86
N ILE A 221 -7.46 -1.84 7.53
CA ILE A 221 -8.17 -0.91 6.65
C ILE A 221 -9.66 -1.16 6.75
N TYR A 222 -10.08 -2.43 6.76
CA TYR A 222 -11.46 -2.78 7.00
C TYR A 222 -11.96 -2.21 8.33
N SER A 223 -11.20 -2.43 9.41
CA SER A 223 -11.53 -1.94 10.75
C SER A 223 -11.58 -0.42 10.81
N PHE A 224 -10.60 0.26 10.19
CA PHE A 224 -10.56 1.72 10.11
C PHE A 224 -11.75 2.29 9.34
N VAL A 225 -12.03 1.79 8.13
CA VAL A 225 -13.17 2.25 7.33
C VAL A 225 -14.48 2.00 8.05
N ASN A 226 -14.66 0.83 8.67
CA ASN A 226 -15.86 0.53 9.44
C ASN A 226 -16.04 1.49 10.63
N SER A 227 -14.96 1.84 11.33
CA SER A 227 -15.01 2.82 12.43
C SER A 227 -15.47 4.21 11.97
N LEU A 228 -15.15 4.63 10.73
CA LEU A 228 -15.63 5.91 10.18
C LEU A 228 -17.14 5.90 9.93
N PHE A 229 -17.72 4.75 9.58
CA PHE A 229 -19.16 4.61 9.41
C PHE A 229 -19.90 4.58 10.74
N GLU A 230 -19.34 3.95 11.77
CA GLU A 230 -19.93 3.93 13.12
C GLU A 230 -19.92 5.31 13.79
N GLU A 231 -18.95 6.16 13.49
CA GLU A 231 -18.88 7.54 14.00
C GLU A 231 -19.85 8.51 13.30
N THR A 232 -20.46 8.13 12.17
CA THR A 232 -21.32 8.99 11.35
C THR A 232 -22.81 8.65 11.41
N VAL A 233 -23.20 7.65 12.22
CA VAL A 233 -24.60 7.23 12.50
C VAL A 233 -25.01 7.71 13.89
#